data_AF-A0A1G7F758-F1
#
_entry.id   AF-A0A1G7F758-F1
#
_cell.length_a   1.000
_cell.length_b   1.000
_cell.length_c   1.000
_cell.angle_alpha   90.00
_cell.angle_beta   90.00
_cell.angle_gamma   90.00
#
_symmetry.space_group_name_H-M   'P 1'
#
loop_
_entity.id
_entity.type
_entity.pdbx_description
1 polymer ?
#
loop_
_entity_poly.entity_id
_entity_poly.type
_entity_poly.pdbx_seq_one_letter_code
_entity_poly.pdbx_strand_id
1 'polypeptide(L)'
;MTQKIAILGASGYTGAELARIIATHPEMEITALSGDRKAGMRMGDVFPHLRHMGLPDLVKIEEIDFSAIDLAFCALPHATSQAVITELPRDLKVVDLSADFRLRDAAEYEKWYGKPHAAMDLQAEAVYGLTEFYRDELKTARLCAGTGCNAAAGQYAIRPLIEAGVIDLDEIVIDLKAGVSGAGRALKENLLHAELAGGTMPYSAGGKHRHLGEFDQEFSKAAGRPVRVQFTPHLMPFNRGILATVYVRGTPEDIHAALVARYENEVFLEVLPFGQLASTRSIAGSNFVHLGVIGDRLPGRAVVTVALDNLTKGSSGQAIQNANLMLGLPETLGLMLAPVFP
;
A
#
# COMPACT_ATOMS: atom_id res chain seq x y z
N MET A 1 -0.79 -10.72 25.13
CA MET A 1 -0.14 -11.97 24.68
C MET A 1 0.40 -11.65 23.32
N THR A 2 1.70 -11.85 23.11
CA THR A 2 2.35 -11.56 21.83
C THR A 2 1.72 -12.39 20.73
N GLN A 3 1.31 -11.74 19.63
CA GLN A 3 0.69 -12.37 18.48
C GLN A 3 1.75 -13.02 17.61
N LYS A 4 1.55 -14.29 17.25
CA LYS A 4 2.47 -15.08 16.43
C LYS A 4 2.17 -14.88 14.95
N ILE A 5 3.18 -14.46 14.22
CA ILE A 5 3.06 -13.99 12.84
C ILE A 5 3.80 -14.91 11.87
N ALA A 6 3.12 -15.25 10.77
CA ALA A 6 3.75 -15.83 9.59
C ALA A 6 3.89 -14.78 8.47
N ILE A 7 5.03 -14.74 7.79
CA ILE A 7 5.21 -13.95 6.56
C ILE A 7 5.42 -14.90 5.39
N LEU A 8 4.42 -15.00 4.51
CA LEU A 8 4.47 -15.81 3.31
C LEU A 8 5.07 -14.98 2.17
N GLY A 9 6.21 -15.39 1.62
CA GLY A 9 6.93 -14.60 0.61
C GLY A 9 7.92 -13.59 1.19
N ALA A 10 8.60 -13.93 2.28
CA ALA A 10 9.50 -13.05 3.02
C ALA A 10 10.74 -12.57 2.21
N SER A 11 11.07 -13.23 1.09
CA SER A 11 12.28 -12.92 0.31
C SER A 11 12.20 -11.66 -0.60
N GLY A 12 11.02 -11.05 -0.72
CA GLY A 12 10.76 -9.79 -1.42
C GLY A 12 10.99 -8.54 -0.55
N TYR A 13 10.87 -7.35 -1.13
CA TYR A 13 11.07 -6.09 -0.38
C TYR A 13 9.98 -5.83 0.66
N THR A 14 8.72 -6.14 0.36
CA THR A 14 7.61 -6.00 1.32
C THR A 14 7.74 -7.00 2.47
N GLY A 15 8.13 -8.25 2.19
CA GLY A 15 8.46 -9.24 3.21
C GLY A 15 9.59 -8.80 4.14
N ALA A 16 10.66 -8.22 3.59
CA ALA A 16 11.74 -7.64 4.38
C ALA A 16 11.29 -6.43 5.22
N GLU A 17 10.40 -5.61 4.69
CA GLU A 17 9.88 -4.42 5.39
C GLU A 17 8.94 -4.80 6.53
N LEU A 18 8.07 -5.80 6.33
CA LEU A 18 7.30 -6.43 7.41
C LEU A 18 8.23 -6.94 8.51
N ALA A 19 9.28 -7.69 8.13
CA ALA A 19 10.27 -8.19 9.08
C ALA A 19 10.98 -7.08 9.85
N ARG A 20 11.34 -5.98 9.17
CA ARG A 20 11.96 -4.79 9.78
C ARG A 20 11.05 -4.16 10.83
N ILE A 21 9.76 -3.99 10.55
CA ILE A 21 8.83 -3.31 11.45
C ILE A 21 8.44 -4.22 12.62
N ILE A 22 8.12 -5.50 12.35
CA ILE A 22 7.71 -6.46 13.38
C ILE A 22 8.87 -6.74 14.35
N ALA A 23 10.13 -6.69 13.91
CA ALA A 23 11.29 -6.87 14.79
C ALA A 23 11.34 -5.90 15.98
N THR A 24 10.64 -4.77 15.92
CA THR A 24 10.52 -3.80 17.01
C THR A 24 9.08 -3.62 17.50
N HIS A 25 8.14 -4.46 17.05
CA HIS A 25 6.75 -4.38 17.42
C HIS A 25 6.52 -5.06 18.78
N PRO A 26 5.94 -4.38 19.79
CA PRO A 26 5.90 -4.90 21.16
C PRO A 26 4.95 -6.10 21.37
N GLU A 27 3.97 -6.29 20.47
CA GLU A 27 2.93 -7.33 20.60
C GLU A 27 2.88 -8.29 19.38
N MET A 28 3.89 -8.29 18.52
CA MET A 28 3.97 -9.22 17.37
C MET A 28 5.34 -9.88 17.32
N GLU A 29 5.36 -11.19 17.06
CA GLU A 29 6.58 -11.98 16.93
C GLU A 29 6.53 -12.80 15.63
N ILE A 30 7.61 -12.78 14.86
CA ILE A 30 7.73 -13.61 13.65
C ILE A 30 8.14 -15.02 14.06
N THR A 31 7.22 -15.97 13.86
CA THR A 31 7.46 -17.39 14.17
C THR A 31 7.64 -18.23 12.91
N ALA A 32 7.23 -17.74 11.74
CA ALA A 32 7.42 -18.43 10.46
C ALA A 32 7.71 -17.44 9.31
N LEU A 33 8.67 -17.80 8.45
CA LEU A 33 8.99 -17.06 7.23
C LEU A 33 9.00 -18.03 6.05
N SER A 34 8.24 -17.74 4.99
CA SER A 34 8.27 -18.56 3.79
C SER A 34 9.09 -17.93 2.66
N GLY A 35 9.76 -18.77 1.87
CA GLY A 35 10.37 -18.39 0.61
C GLY A 35 10.54 -19.60 -0.28
N ASP A 36 10.05 -19.52 -1.53
CA ASP A 36 10.07 -20.64 -2.47
C ASP A 36 11.50 -21.06 -2.85
N ARG A 37 12.15 -20.31 -3.75
CA ARG A 37 13.53 -20.60 -4.19
C ARG A 37 14.62 -20.44 -3.12
N LYS A 38 14.24 -19.91 -1.95
CA LYS A 38 15.16 -19.59 -0.84
C LYS A 38 14.85 -20.35 0.45
N ALA A 39 13.98 -21.35 0.39
CA ALA A 39 13.77 -22.27 1.51
C ALA A 39 15.11 -22.91 1.93
N GLY A 40 15.30 -23.06 3.24
CA GLY A 40 16.54 -23.50 3.88
C GLY A 40 17.59 -22.40 4.11
N MET A 41 17.39 -21.18 3.59
CA MET A 41 18.31 -20.06 3.84
C MET A 41 17.92 -19.27 5.09
N ARG A 42 18.92 -18.71 5.78
CA ARG A 42 18.68 -17.74 6.85
C ARG A 42 18.19 -16.41 6.26
N MET A 43 17.27 -15.74 6.95
CA MET A 43 16.80 -14.41 6.50
C MET A 43 17.96 -13.39 6.40
N GLY A 44 18.95 -13.47 7.30
CA GLY A 44 20.15 -12.63 7.28
C GLY A 44 21.07 -12.85 6.06
N ASP A 45 21.03 -14.04 5.45
CA ASP A 45 21.79 -14.33 4.21
C ASP A 45 21.06 -13.73 3.00
N VAL A 46 19.72 -13.72 3.04
CA VAL A 46 18.88 -13.13 1.99
C VAL A 46 18.84 -11.60 2.07
N PHE A 47 18.81 -11.06 3.28
CA PHE A 47 18.81 -9.63 3.61
C PHE A 47 19.82 -9.34 4.73
N PRO A 48 21.07 -9.02 4.37
CA PRO A 48 22.15 -8.73 5.30
C PRO A 48 21.84 -7.74 6.42
N HIS A 49 20.98 -6.75 6.18
CA HIS A 49 20.61 -5.74 7.17
C HIS A 49 19.75 -6.29 8.32
N LEU A 50 19.14 -7.48 8.18
CA LEU A 50 18.31 -8.13 9.20
C LEU A 50 19.06 -9.20 10.02
N ARG A 51 20.36 -9.39 9.79
CA ARG A 51 21.15 -10.50 10.38
C ARG A 51 21.19 -10.56 11.91
N HIS A 52 20.92 -9.45 12.59
CA HIS A 52 20.99 -9.34 14.05
C HIS A 52 19.63 -9.56 14.74
N MET A 53 18.57 -9.79 13.97
CA MET A 53 17.20 -9.89 14.49
C MET A 53 16.80 -11.30 14.96
N GLY A 54 17.66 -12.32 14.77
CA GLY A 54 17.37 -13.69 15.21
C GLY A 54 16.12 -14.32 14.58
N LEU A 55 15.77 -13.91 13.35
CA LEU A 55 14.57 -14.39 12.65
C LEU A 55 14.66 -15.87 12.26
N PRO A 56 13.52 -16.59 12.14
CA PRO A 56 13.48 -17.96 11.65
C PRO A 56 14.13 -18.12 10.26
N ASP A 57 14.58 -19.32 9.96
CA ASP A 57 15.01 -19.68 8.61
C ASP A 57 13.81 -19.72 7.66
N LEU A 58 14.06 -19.44 6.38
CA LEU A 58 13.02 -19.51 5.35
C LEU A 58 12.64 -20.97 5.11
N VAL A 59 11.35 -21.27 5.07
CA VAL A 59 10.81 -22.59 4.72
C VAL A 59 9.86 -22.49 3.53
N LYS A 60 9.40 -23.61 3.00
CA LYS A 60 8.26 -23.60 2.07
C LYS A 60 6.95 -23.41 2.83
N ILE A 61 5.90 -22.96 2.15
CA ILE A 61 4.62 -22.65 2.80
C ILE A 61 4.00 -23.91 3.40
N GLU A 62 4.10 -25.04 2.70
CA GLU A 62 3.61 -26.35 3.13
C GLU A 62 4.30 -26.91 4.39
N GLU A 63 5.44 -26.34 4.79
CA GLU A 63 6.19 -26.75 5.98
C GLU A 63 5.78 -25.93 7.23
N ILE A 64 4.93 -24.90 7.07
CA ILE A 64 4.51 -24.03 8.17
C ILE A 64 3.31 -24.64 8.89
N ASP A 65 3.45 -24.85 10.20
CA ASP A 65 2.33 -25.17 11.07
C ASP A 65 1.56 -23.89 11.44
N PHE A 66 0.35 -23.74 10.90
CA PHE A 66 -0.53 -22.60 11.15
C PHE A 66 -1.34 -22.71 12.45
N SER A 67 -1.33 -23.84 13.15
CA SER A 67 -2.12 -24.04 14.38
C SER A 67 -1.72 -23.11 15.52
N ALA A 68 -0.50 -22.58 15.47
CA ALA A 68 0.05 -21.63 16.43
C ALA A 68 0.23 -20.22 15.85
N ILE A 69 -0.33 -19.91 14.69
CA ILE A 69 -0.21 -18.60 14.02
C ILE A 69 -1.51 -17.81 14.20
N ASP A 70 -1.41 -16.59 14.71
CA ASP A 70 -2.56 -15.71 14.93
C ASP A 70 -2.92 -14.92 13.66
N LEU A 71 -1.91 -14.55 12.85
CA LEU A 71 -2.08 -13.82 11.60
C LEU A 71 -0.96 -14.12 10.60
N ALA A 72 -1.33 -14.23 9.32
CA ALA A 72 -0.39 -14.36 8.20
C ALA A 72 -0.39 -13.13 7.28
N PHE A 73 0.80 -12.63 6.96
CA PHE A 73 0.99 -11.67 5.88
C PHE A 73 1.34 -12.41 4.59
N CYS A 74 0.59 -12.18 3.51
CA CYS A 74 0.92 -12.72 2.18
C CYS A 74 1.63 -11.65 1.35
N ALA A 75 2.96 -11.69 1.34
CA ALA A 75 3.85 -10.88 0.50
C ALA A 75 4.23 -11.63 -0.79
N LEU A 76 3.24 -12.26 -1.43
CA LEU A 76 3.41 -13.12 -2.59
C LEU A 76 3.27 -12.34 -3.91
N PRO A 77 3.82 -12.86 -5.02
CA PRO A 77 3.51 -12.34 -6.35
C PRO A 77 2.01 -12.35 -6.65
N HIS A 78 1.57 -11.52 -7.59
CA HIS A 78 0.19 -11.54 -8.09
C HIS A 78 -0.15 -12.92 -8.70
N ALA A 79 -1.43 -13.30 -8.64
CA ALA A 79 -2.00 -14.57 -9.08
C ALA A 79 -1.56 -15.82 -8.30
N THR A 80 -0.63 -15.70 -7.35
CA THR A 80 -0.31 -16.77 -6.39
C THR A 80 -1.08 -16.66 -5.08
N SER A 81 -1.49 -15.45 -4.67
CA SER A 81 -2.18 -15.26 -3.38
C SER A 81 -3.55 -15.94 -3.36
N GLN A 82 -4.31 -15.92 -4.47
CA GLN A 82 -5.63 -16.61 -4.49
C GLN A 82 -5.52 -18.10 -4.17
N ALA A 83 -4.58 -18.80 -4.81
CA ALA A 83 -4.38 -20.23 -4.60
C ALA A 83 -3.87 -20.51 -3.18
N VAL A 84 -2.88 -19.75 -2.70
CA VAL A 84 -2.31 -19.95 -1.36
C VAL A 84 -3.35 -19.68 -0.28
N ILE A 85 -4.07 -18.56 -0.35
CA ILE A 85 -5.03 -18.15 0.70
C ILE A 85 -6.22 -19.11 0.76
N THR A 86 -6.58 -19.75 -0.37
CA THR A 86 -7.64 -20.78 -0.41
C THR A 86 -7.29 -22.01 0.44
N GLU A 87 -6.00 -22.35 0.53
CA GLU A 87 -5.51 -23.51 1.28
C GLU A 87 -5.18 -23.19 2.75
N LEU A 88 -5.23 -21.92 3.16
CA LEU A 88 -4.99 -21.52 4.55
C LEU A 88 -6.20 -21.86 5.45
N PRO A 89 -5.99 -22.08 6.77
CA PRO A 89 -7.09 -22.27 7.71
C PRO A 89 -8.13 -21.15 7.64
N ARG A 90 -9.42 -21.51 7.67
CA ARG A 90 -10.54 -20.57 7.52
C ARG A 90 -10.77 -19.65 8.71
N ASP A 91 -10.11 -19.91 9.84
CA ASP A 91 -10.11 -19.08 11.04
C ASP A 91 -8.85 -18.19 11.14
N LEU A 92 -7.83 -18.44 10.31
CA LEU A 92 -6.62 -17.64 10.28
C LEU A 92 -6.91 -16.25 9.68
N LYS A 93 -6.45 -15.20 10.38
CA LYS A 93 -6.45 -13.83 9.86
C LYS A 93 -5.35 -13.66 8.83
N VAL A 94 -5.67 -13.00 7.73
CA VAL A 94 -4.76 -12.82 6.59
C VAL A 94 -4.76 -11.37 6.14
N VAL A 95 -3.56 -10.82 5.98
CA VAL A 95 -3.35 -9.55 5.26
C VAL A 95 -2.61 -9.87 3.96
N ASP A 96 -3.30 -9.78 2.83
CA ASP A 96 -2.72 -10.00 1.50
C ASP A 96 -2.16 -8.69 0.95
N LEU A 97 -0.84 -8.62 0.74
CA LEU A 97 -0.20 -7.44 0.17
C LEU A 97 -0.26 -7.46 -1.38
N SER A 98 -0.68 -8.57 -1.98
CA SER A 98 -0.88 -8.68 -3.42
C SER A 98 -2.09 -7.84 -3.88
N ALA A 99 -2.41 -7.93 -5.16
CA ALA A 99 -3.58 -7.28 -5.72
C ALA A 99 -4.78 -8.21 -5.93
N ASP A 100 -4.63 -9.48 -5.58
CA ASP A 100 -5.51 -10.55 -5.98
C ASP A 100 -6.93 -10.41 -5.44
N PHE A 101 -7.10 -9.78 -4.27
CA PHE A 101 -8.39 -9.59 -3.60
C PHE A 101 -8.89 -8.12 -3.56
N ARG A 102 -8.21 -7.20 -4.26
CA ARG A 102 -8.50 -5.75 -4.16
C ARG A 102 -9.75 -5.32 -4.92
N LEU A 103 -10.01 -5.94 -6.07
CA LEU A 103 -11.13 -5.60 -6.95
C LEU A 103 -12.31 -6.53 -6.64
N ARG A 104 -13.42 -5.94 -6.19
CA ARG A 104 -14.62 -6.68 -5.78
C ARG A 104 -15.34 -7.30 -6.98
N ASP A 105 -15.32 -6.59 -8.11
CA ASP A 105 -15.96 -7.04 -9.34
C ASP A 105 -15.04 -7.99 -10.11
N ALA A 106 -15.53 -9.21 -10.35
CA ALA A 106 -14.78 -10.27 -11.02
C ALA A 106 -14.43 -9.92 -12.47
N ALA A 107 -15.30 -9.20 -13.18
CA ALA A 107 -15.06 -8.79 -14.55
C ALA A 107 -14.02 -7.66 -14.63
N GLU A 108 -14.02 -6.72 -13.68
CA GLU A 108 -12.94 -5.74 -13.57
C GLU A 108 -11.62 -6.40 -13.16
N TYR A 109 -11.63 -7.39 -12.27
CA TYR A 109 -10.43 -8.19 -11.99
C TYR A 109 -9.89 -8.85 -13.26
N GLU A 110 -10.73 -9.57 -14.01
CA GLU A 110 -10.30 -10.25 -15.22
C GLU A 110 -9.77 -9.27 -16.27
N LYS A 111 -10.40 -8.12 -16.44
CA LYS A 111 -9.95 -7.04 -17.34
C LYS A 111 -8.55 -6.52 -16.99
N TRP A 112 -8.25 -6.29 -15.71
CA TRP A 112 -6.97 -5.70 -15.29
C TRP A 112 -5.84 -6.72 -15.10
N TYR A 113 -6.18 -7.97 -14.77
CA TYR A 113 -5.22 -9.03 -14.44
C TYR A 113 -5.13 -10.13 -15.50
N GLY A 114 -6.04 -10.15 -16.48
CA GLY A 114 -6.00 -11.01 -17.67
C GLY A 114 -6.41 -12.46 -17.42
N LYS A 115 -7.00 -12.78 -16.26
CA LYS A 115 -7.48 -14.11 -15.88
C LYS A 115 -8.69 -14.00 -14.95
N PRO A 116 -9.63 -14.96 -14.98
CA PRO A 116 -10.73 -15.01 -14.03
C PRO A 116 -10.23 -15.08 -12.58
N HIS A 117 -11.00 -14.51 -11.66
CA HIS A 117 -10.75 -14.63 -10.22
C HIS A 117 -11.10 -16.05 -9.74
N ALA A 118 -10.15 -16.75 -9.11
CA ALA A 118 -10.28 -18.16 -8.75
C ALA A 118 -10.93 -18.42 -7.37
N ALA A 119 -11.02 -17.41 -6.52
CA ALA A 119 -11.46 -17.54 -5.12
C ALA A 119 -12.60 -16.57 -4.76
N MET A 120 -13.71 -16.61 -5.50
CA MET A 120 -14.80 -15.63 -5.34
C MET A 120 -15.53 -15.69 -3.99
N ASP A 121 -15.53 -16.84 -3.33
CA ASP A 121 -16.03 -16.99 -1.96
C ASP A 121 -15.20 -16.17 -0.97
N LEU A 122 -13.86 -16.21 -1.11
CA LEU A 122 -12.93 -15.39 -0.34
C LEU A 122 -13.01 -13.90 -0.71
N GLN A 123 -13.20 -13.60 -2.00
CA GLN A 123 -13.35 -12.22 -2.47
C GLN A 123 -14.56 -11.52 -1.83
N ALA A 124 -15.63 -12.26 -1.53
CA ALA A 124 -16.84 -11.71 -0.92
C ALA A 124 -16.65 -11.25 0.53
N GLU A 125 -15.70 -11.82 1.26
CA GLU A 125 -15.37 -11.43 2.65
C GLU A 125 -14.15 -10.50 2.77
N ALA A 126 -13.39 -10.31 1.68
CA ALA A 126 -12.19 -9.50 1.68
C ALA A 126 -12.52 -8.01 1.93
N VAL A 127 -11.88 -7.42 2.94
CA VAL A 127 -11.98 -5.98 3.23
C VAL A 127 -10.80 -5.26 2.60
N TYR A 128 -11.08 -4.15 1.90
CA TYR A 128 -10.03 -3.34 1.28
C TYR A 128 -9.21 -2.59 2.34
N GLY A 129 -7.91 -2.81 2.33
CA GLY A 129 -6.98 -2.43 3.38
C GLY A 129 -6.47 -1.00 3.28
N LEU A 130 -7.37 -0.03 3.04
CA LEU A 130 -7.07 1.39 3.13
C LEU A 130 -7.59 1.92 4.47
N THR A 131 -6.75 1.80 5.51
CA THR A 131 -7.12 1.84 6.93
C THR A 131 -8.07 2.99 7.28
N GLU A 132 -7.72 4.21 6.87
CA GLU A 132 -8.45 5.44 7.23
C GLU A 132 -9.88 5.48 6.69
N PHE A 133 -10.23 4.62 5.74
CA PHE A 133 -11.55 4.56 5.10
C PHE A 133 -12.32 3.28 5.39
N TYR A 134 -11.64 2.25 5.91
CA TYR A 134 -12.22 0.92 6.18
C TYR A 134 -11.91 0.41 7.60
N ARG A 135 -11.55 1.33 8.50
CA ARG A 135 -11.11 1.03 9.88
C ARG A 135 -12.06 0.11 10.63
N ASP A 136 -13.36 0.36 10.50
CA ASP A 136 -14.37 -0.39 11.25
C ASP A 136 -14.59 -1.79 10.68
N GLU A 137 -14.61 -1.93 9.35
CA GLU A 137 -14.69 -3.24 8.70
C GLU A 137 -13.44 -4.09 8.99
N LEU A 138 -12.26 -3.47 9.03
CA LEU A 138 -10.98 -4.14 9.28
C LEU A 138 -10.88 -4.75 10.69
N LYS A 139 -11.50 -4.15 11.71
CA LYS A 139 -11.48 -4.69 13.09
C LYS A 139 -12.08 -6.09 13.17
N THR A 140 -13.05 -6.39 12.32
CA THR A 140 -13.73 -7.70 12.27
C THR A 140 -13.32 -8.55 11.07
N ALA A 141 -12.44 -8.03 10.20
CA ALA A 141 -12.03 -8.71 8.98
C ALA A 141 -11.19 -9.93 9.29
N ARG A 142 -11.48 -11.04 8.61
CA ARG A 142 -10.58 -12.19 8.53
C ARG A 142 -9.55 -11.99 7.42
N LEU A 143 -9.98 -11.52 6.26
CA LEU A 143 -9.13 -11.27 5.10
C LEU A 143 -9.09 -9.78 4.77
N CYS A 144 -7.91 -9.18 4.88
CA CYS A 144 -7.62 -7.83 4.44
C CYS A 144 -6.88 -7.89 3.09
N ALA A 145 -7.48 -7.32 2.05
CA ALA A 145 -6.82 -7.08 0.77
C ALA A 145 -6.08 -5.75 0.84
N GLY A 146 -4.76 -5.78 0.99
CA GLY A 146 -3.91 -4.59 1.08
C GLY A 146 -4.05 -3.67 -0.13
N THR A 147 -3.63 -2.42 0.01
CA THR A 147 -3.80 -1.39 -1.02
C THR A 147 -2.54 -1.23 -1.87
N GLY A 148 -2.71 -0.95 -3.17
CA GLY A 148 -1.57 -0.61 -4.03
C GLY A 148 -0.93 0.72 -3.64
N CYS A 149 0.40 0.81 -3.59
CA CYS A 149 1.08 2.03 -3.15
C CYS A 149 0.69 3.31 -3.94
N ASN A 150 0.57 3.22 -5.27
CA ASN A 150 0.10 4.37 -6.07
C ASN A 150 -1.40 4.62 -5.85
N ALA A 151 -2.19 3.55 -5.66
CA ALA A 151 -3.62 3.63 -5.39
C ALA A 151 -3.88 4.34 -4.05
N ALA A 152 -3.13 4.00 -3.01
CA ALA A 152 -3.18 4.66 -1.71
C ALA A 152 -2.90 6.17 -1.85
N ALA A 153 -1.80 6.54 -2.51
CA ALA A 153 -1.43 7.95 -2.69
C ALA A 153 -2.52 8.76 -3.40
N GLY A 154 -3.09 8.22 -4.49
CA GLY A 154 -4.20 8.89 -5.19
C GLY A 154 -5.48 8.94 -4.36
N GLN A 155 -5.80 7.88 -3.62
CA GLN A 155 -7.00 7.84 -2.78
C GLN A 155 -6.93 8.80 -1.59
N TYR A 156 -5.78 8.92 -0.93
CA TYR A 156 -5.61 9.89 0.16
C TYR A 156 -5.82 11.34 -0.31
N ALA A 157 -5.42 11.66 -1.55
CA ALA A 157 -5.66 12.98 -2.13
C ALA A 157 -7.12 13.19 -2.54
N ILE A 158 -7.75 12.21 -3.19
CA ILE A 158 -8.96 12.46 -3.98
C ILE A 158 -10.24 12.06 -3.24
N ARG A 159 -10.26 10.94 -2.50
CA ARG A 159 -11.50 10.46 -1.86
C ARG A 159 -12.16 11.52 -0.95
N PRO A 160 -11.43 12.21 -0.05
CA PRO A 160 -12.03 13.24 0.78
C PRO A 160 -12.67 14.37 -0.03
N LEU A 161 -12.09 14.70 -1.18
CA LEU A 161 -12.55 15.79 -2.04
C LEU A 161 -13.81 15.41 -2.82
N ILE A 162 -13.91 14.14 -3.24
CA ILE A 162 -15.14 13.58 -3.81
C ILE A 162 -16.25 13.56 -2.76
N GLU A 163 -15.96 13.05 -1.56
CA GLU A 163 -16.90 12.95 -0.44
C GLU A 163 -17.42 14.32 -0.01
N ALA A 164 -16.57 15.36 -0.05
CA ALA A 164 -16.94 16.74 0.27
C ALA A 164 -17.60 17.50 -0.91
N GLY A 165 -17.55 16.97 -2.13
CA GLY A 165 -18.11 17.62 -3.33
C GLY A 165 -17.41 18.91 -3.74
N VAL A 166 -16.10 19.04 -3.46
CA VAL A 166 -15.34 20.29 -3.67
C VAL A 166 -14.49 20.29 -4.96
N ILE A 167 -14.56 19.22 -5.76
CA ILE A 167 -13.84 19.10 -7.03
C ILE A 167 -14.74 18.68 -8.20
N ASP A 168 -14.33 19.05 -9.41
CA ASP A 168 -14.83 18.46 -10.64
C ASP A 168 -14.39 16.99 -10.77
N LEU A 169 -15.32 16.09 -11.10
CA LEU A 169 -15.09 14.65 -11.16
C LEU A 169 -14.71 14.14 -12.56
N ASP A 170 -14.82 14.98 -13.58
CA ASP A 170 -14.52 14.66 -14.97
C ASP A 170 -13.10 15.13 -15.38
N GLU A 171 -12.49 16.07 -14.63
CA GLU A 171 -11.14 16.59 -14.86
C GLU A 171 -10.19 16.33 -13.67
N ILE A 172 -9.76 15.07 -13.51
CA ILE A 172 -8.78 14.66 -12.48
C ILE A 172 -7.53 14.07 -13.15
N VAL A 173 -6.36 14.66 -12.89
CA VAL A 173 -5.06 14.18 -13.38
C VAL A 173 -4.14 13.83 -12.22
N ILE A 174 -3.58 12.64 -12.22
CA ILE A 174 -2.61 12.14 -11.24
C ILE A 174 -1.27 11.89 -11.96
N ASP A 175 -0.29 12.77 -11.75
CA ASP A 175 1.09 12.58 -12.17
C ASP A 175 1.93 12.10 -10.98
N LEU A 176 2.34 10.84 -11.02
CA LEU A 176 2.93 10.17 -9.86
C LEU A 176 4.39 9.80 -10.11
N LYS A 177 5.24 10.03 -9.11
CA LYS A 177 6.67 9.69 -9.13
C LYS A 177 6.88 8.62 -8.08
N ALA A 178 7.39 7.45 -8.46
CA ALA A 178 7.58 6.30 -7.57
C ALA A 178 9.04 5.84 -7.55
N GLY A 179 9.57 5.61 -6.35
CA GLY A 179 10.87 4.97 -6.16
C GLY A 179 10.89 3.54 -6.66
N VAL A 180 12.05 3.08 -7.11
CA VAL A 180 12.17 1.82 -7.85
C VAL A 180 11.88 0.57 -7.03
N SER A 181 11.91 0.64 -5.69
CA SER A 181 11.54 -0.50 -4.84
C SER A 181 10.09 -0.97 -5.06
N GLY A 182 9.20 -0.11 -5.57
CA GLY A 182 7.84 -0.49 -5.95
C GLY A 182 7.77 -1.51 -7.10
N ALA A 183 8.83 -1.64 -7.90
CA ALA A 183 8.92 -2.64 -8.97
C ALA A 183 9.27 -4.06 -8.46
N GLY A 184 9.59 -4.19 -7.16
CA GLY A 184 9.98 -5.43 -6.52
C GLY A 184 11.45 -5.80 -6.73
N ARG A 185 11.83 -6.99 -6.23
CA ARG A 185 13.22 -7.48 -6.18
C ARG A 185 13.58 -8.44 -7.34
N ALA A 186 12.69 -8.62 -8.31
CA ALA A 186 12.95 -9.50 -9.44
C ALA A 186 14.04 -8.91 -10.35
N LEU A 187 14.96 -9.75 -10.83
CA LEU A 187 15.99 -9.34 -11.78
C LEU A 187 15.34 -9.05 -13.13
N LYS A 188 15.33 -7.78 -13.53
CA LYS A 188 14.85 -7.32 -14.83
C LYS A 188 15.87 -6.32 -15.36
N GLU A 189 16.18 -6.41 -16.66
CA GLU A 189 17.17 -5.56 -17.31
C GLU A 189 16.88 -4.08 -17.06
N ASN A 190 15.63 -3.65 -17.31
CA ASN A 190 15.18 -2.27 -17.10
C ASN A 190 15.20 -1.79 -15.63
N LEU A 191 15.52 -2.66 -14.67
CA LEU A 191 15.68 -2.32 -13.25
C LEU A 191 17.14 -2.40 -12.79
N LEU A 192 18.08 -2.72 -13.67
CA LEU A 192 19.50 -2.69 -13.35
C LEU A 192 19.95 -1.25 -13.05
N HIS A 193 20.98 -1.12 -12.21
CA HIS A 193 21.46 0.19 -11.78
C HIS A 193 21.80 1.11 -12.96
N ALA A 194 22.48 0.60 -13.99
CA ALA A 194 22.89 1.41 -15.15
C ALA A 194 21.72 1.84 -16.06
N GLU A 195 20.61 1.09 -16.08
CA GLU A 195 19.40 1.45 -16.83
C GLU A 195 18.57 2.53 -16.12
N LEU A 196 18.63 2.56 -14.78
CA LEU A 196 17.85 3.48 -13.95
C LEU A 196 18.61 4.75 -13.55
N ALA A 197 19.90 4.63 -13.25
CA ALA A 197 20.66 5.71 -12.66
C ALA A 197 20.82 6.88 -13.63
N GLY A 198 20.59 8.11 -13.12
CA GLY A 198 20.76 9.34 -13.90
C GLY A 198 19.58 9.70 -14.82
N GLY A 199 18.48 8.95 -14.79
CA GLY A 199 17.30 9.21 -15.61
C GLY A 199 15.97 8.99 -14.89
N THR A 200 14.87 9.37 -15.54
CA THR A 200 13.49 9.12 -15.09
C THR A 200 12.65 8.85 -16.32
N MET A 201 11.70 7.91 -16.22
CA MET A 201 10.82 7.53 -17.34
C MET A 201 9.39 7.28 -16.88
N PRO A 202 8.37 7.65 -17.69
CA PRO A 202 7.00 7.19 -17.47
C PRO A 202 6.89 5.68 -17.74
N TYR A 203 5.93 5.02 -17.10
CA TYR A 203 5.63 3.60 -17.37
C TYR A 203 4.13 3.33 -17.27
N SER A 204 3.64 2.31 -17.98
CA SER A 204 2.23 1.90 -17.97
C SER A 204 1.22 3.05 -18.15
N ALA A 205 1.61 4.10 -18.88
CA ALA A 205 0.80 5.28 -19.15
C ALA A 205 -0.32 4.98 -20.17
N GLY A 206 -1.25 5.93 -20.30
CA GLY A 206 -2.34 5.84 -21.29
C GLY A 206 -3.41 4.81 -20.92
N GLY A 207 -3.77 4.74 -19.63
CA GLY A 207 -4.86 3.87 -19.16
C GLY A 207 -4.48 2.41 -18.90
N LYS A 208 -3.19 2.07 -18.86
CA LYS A 208 -2.72 0.67 -18.78
C LYS A 208 -2.31 0.22 -17.38
N HIS A 209 -2.09 1.14 -16.45
CA HIS A 209 -1.62 0.80 -15.12
C HIS A 209 -2.74 0.17 -14.27
N ARG A 210 -2.50 -1.01 -13.69
CA ARG A 210 -3.53 -1.80 -12.97
C ARG A 210 -4.21 -1.09 -11.79
N HIS A 211 -3.49 -0.22 -11.07
CA HIS A 211 -4.09 0.60 -10.00
C HIS A 211 -5.23 1.52 -10.48
N LEU A 212 -5.42 1.73 -11.78
CA LEU A 212 -6.63 2.38 -12.31
C LEU A 212 -7.91 1.62 -11.95
N GLY A 213 -7.89 0.28 -11.87
CA GLY A 213 -9.06 -0.49 -11.41
C GLY A 213 -9.43 -0.17 -9.95
N GLU A 214 -8.43 0.05 -9.09
CA GLU A 214 -8.67 0.46 -7.70
C GLU A 214 -9.24 1.89 -7.65
N PHE A 215 -8.73 2.81 -8.47
CA PHE A 215 -9.27 4.16 -8.60
C PHE A 215 -10.71 4.16 -9.12
N ASP A 216 -10.99 3.46 -10.22
CA ASP A 216 -12.32 3.37 -10.82
C ASP A 216 -13.34 2.84 -9.79
N GLN A 217 -12.98 1.78 -9.05
CA GLN A 217 -13.83 1.20 -8.00
C GLN A 217 -14.11 2.19 -6.85
N GLU A 218 -13.05 2.74 -6.26
CA GLU A 218 -13.18 3.50 -5.01
C GLU A 218 -13.70 4.92 -5.23
N PHE A 219 -13.29 5.59 -6.32
CA PHE A 219 -13.80 6.92 -6.67
C PHE A 219 -15.24 6.88 -7.14
N SER A 220 -15.60 5.87 -7.95
CA SER A 220 -17.00 5.75 -8.39
C SER A 220 -17.95 5.39 -7.25
N LYS A 221 -17.49 4.57 -6.30
CA LYS A 221 -18.23 4.28 -5.06
C LYS A 221 -18.47 5.55 -4.25
N ALA A 222 -17.44 6.37 -4.05
CA ALA A 222 -17.55 7.61 -3.29
C ALA A 222 -18.47 8.65 -3.98
N ALA A 223 -18.43 8.73 -5.31
CA ALA A 223 -19.22 9.69 -6.08
C ALA A 223 -20.67 9.25 -6.36
N GLY A 224 -20.99 7.95 -6.22
CA GLY A 224 -22.27 7.39 -6.66
C GLY A 224 -22.47 7.38 -8.19
N ARG A 225 -21.41 7.65 -8.97
CA ARG A 225 -21.38 7.61 -10.44
C ARG A 225 -19.98 7.23 -10.93
N PRO A 226 -19.81 6.80 -12.19
CA PRO A 226 -18.48 6.56 -12.75
C PRO A 226 -17.58 7.79 -12.66
N VAL A 227 -16.37 7.60 -12.13
CA VAL A 227 -15.28 8.58 -12.06
C VAL A 227 -14.04 7.93 -12.66
N ARG A 228 -13.37 8.61 -13.59
CA ARG A 228 -12.16 8.12 -14.27
C ARG A 228 -11.08 9.17 -14.22
N VAL A 229 -9.90 8.77 -13.77
CA VAL A 229 -8.74 9.67 -13.65
C VAL A 229 -7.77 9.46 -14.80
N GLN A 230 -7.10 10.54 -15.21
CA GLN A 230 -5.89 10.42 -16.02
C GLN A 230 -4.70 10.11 -15.10
N PHE A 231 -4.07 8.95 -15.27
CA PHE A 231 -2.97 8.52 -14.42
C PHE A 231 -1.70 8.21 -15.22
N THR A 232 -0.60 8.84 -14.84
CA THR A 232 0.73 8.58 -15.40
C THR A 232 1.76 8.46 -14.28
N PRO A 233 2.27 7.24 -14.02
CA PRO A 233 3.37 7.06 -13.09
C PRO A 233 4.73 7.14 -13.80
N HIS A 234 5.71 7.63 -13.05
CA HIS A 234 7.11 7.81 -13.43
C HIS A 234 7.98 7.02 -12.47
N LEU A 235 8.94 6.28 -13.02
CA LEU A 235 9.91 5.51 -12.26
C LEU A 235 11.12 6.40 -11.97
N MET A 236 11.40 6.60 -10.68
CA MET A 236 12.41 7.54 -10.22
C MET A 236 13.74 6.84 -9.88
N PRO A 237 14.89 7.53 -10.02
CA PRO A 237 16.23 6.98 -9.76
C PRO A 237 16.57 7.00 -8.27
N PHE A 238 15.62 6.65 -7.41
CA PHE A 238 15.80 6.51 -5.97
C PHE A 238 15.01 5.31 -5.45
N ASN A 239 15.40 4.79 -4.29
CA ASN A 239 14.86 3.52 -3.80
C ASN A 239 13.42 3.63 -3.30
N ARG A 240 13.11 4.63 -2.46
CA ARG A 240 11.85 4.73 -1.72
C ARG A 240 11.16 6.08 -1.92
N GLY A 241 9.85 6.06 -1.77
CA GLY A 241 8.97 7.22 -1.79
C GLY A 241 8.05 7.25 -3.00
N ILE A 242 6.83 7.74 -2.77
CA ILE A 242 5.91 8.18 -3.81
C ILE A 242 5.66 9.67 -3.61
N LEU A 243 5.72 10.44 -4.70
CA LEU A 243 5.20 11.79 -4.78
C LEU A 243 4.11 11.83 -5.85
N ALA A 244 2.86 12.02 -5.45
CA ALA A 244 1.78 12.31 -6.38
C ALA A 244 1.60 13.82 -6.51
N THR A 245 1.46 14.31 -7.74
CA THR A 245 1.00 15.66 -8.06
C THR A 245 -0.35 15.50 -8.75
N VAL A 246 -1.41 15.90 -8.04
CA VAL A 246 -2.80 15.73 -8.47
C VAL A 246 -3.36 17.09 -8.87
N TYR A 247 -3.83 17.19 -10.10
CA TYR A 247 -4.45 18.40 -10.65
C TYR A 247 -5.97 18.20 -10.67
N VAL A 248 -6.68 19.15 -10.08
CA VAL A 248 -8.15 19.14 -9.97
C VAL A 248 -8.70 20.53 -10.26
N ARG A 249 -9.98 20.59 -10.64
CA ARG A 249 -10.74 21.85 -10.66
C ARG A 249 -11.53 21.98 -9.36
N GLY A 250 -11.49 23.16 -8.76
CA GLY A 250 -12.11 23.47 -7.47
C GLY A 250 -11.42 24.68 -6.81
N THR A 251 -12.04 25.20 -5.75
CA THR A 251 -11.45 26.28 -4.93
C THR A 251 -10.34 25.72 -4.06
N PRO A 252 -9.08 26.21 -4.16
CA PRO A 252 -7.96 25.66 -3.39
C PRO A 252 -8.17 25.66 -1.88
N GLU A 253 -8.79 26.72 -1.34
CA GLU A 253 -9.07 26.86 0.09
C GLU A 253 -10.12 25.85 0.56
N ASP A 254 -11.18 25.61 -0.23
CA ASP A 254 -12.20 24.61 0.08
C ASP A 254 -11.62 23.18 0.04
N ILE A 255 -10.73 22.92 -0.93
CA ILE A 255 -10.01 21.64 -1.06
C ILE A 255 -9.10 21.40 0.16
N HIS A 256 -8.34 22.43 0.57
CA HIS A 256 -7.49 22.33 1.76
C HIS A 256 -8.31 22.10 3.02
N ALA A 257 -9.39 22.87 3.21
CA ALA A 257 -10.29 22.71 4.34
C ALA A 257 -10.93 21.32 4.39
N ALA A 258 -11.33 20.75 3.25
CA ALA A 258 -11.88 19.40 3.17
C ALA A 258 -10.87 18.33 3.60
N LEU A 259 -9.60 18.45 3.18
CA LEU A 259 -8.54 17.52 3.62
C LEU A 259 -8.24 17.67 5.12
N VAL A 260 -8.09 18.90 5.61
CA VAL A 260 -7.85 19.16 7.05
C VAL A 260 -8.97 18.55 7.89
N ALA A 261 -10.23 18.82 7.54
CA ALA A 261 -11.37 18.29 8.27
C ALA A 261 -11.42 16.75 8.23
N ARG A 262 -11.10 16.14 7.09
CA ARG A 262 -11.15 14.68 6.94
C ARG A 262 -10.05 13.96 7.72
N TYR A 263 -8.89 14.60 7.90
CA TYR A 263 -7.71 13.98 8.49
C TYR A 263 -7.32 14.55 9.87
N GLU A 264 -8.13 15.42 10.46
CA GLU A 264 -7.88 16.03 11.78
C GLU A 264 -7.56 15.00 12.87
N ASN A 265 -8.20 13.83 12.82
CA ASN A 265 -8.03 12.76 13.82
C ASN A 265 -7.16 11.60 13.33
N GLU A 266 -6.52 11.73 12.16
CA GLU A 266 -5.71 10.67 11.57
C GLU A 266 -4.23 10.84 11.91
N VAL A 267 -3.68 9.92 12.69
CA VAL A 267 -2.29 10.01 13.17
C VAL A 267 -1.27 10.02 12.04
N PHE A 268 -1.50 9.23 11.00
CA PHE A 268 -0.52 9.06 9.92
C PHE A 268 -0.73 10.01 8.74
N LEU A 269 -1.77 10.84 8.73
CA LEU A 269 -2.16 11.67 7.59
C LEU A 269 -2.01 13.15 8.00
N GLU A 270 -0.89 13.75 7.62
CA GLU A 270 -0.59 15.14 7.93
C GLU A 270 -0.97 16.04 6.75
N VAL A 271 -1.95 16.92 6.94
CA VAL A 271 -2.27 17.97 5.97
C VAL A 271 -1.43 19.20 6.30
N LEU A 272 -0.48 19.52 5.42
CA LEU A 272 0.43 20.64 5.58
C LEU A 272 -0.32 21.98 5.55
N PRO A 273 0.24 23.05 6.13
CA PRO A 273 -0.30 24.39 5.99
C PRO A 273 -0.50 24.76 4.52
N PHE A 274 -1.60 25.46 4.23
CA PHE A 274 -1.93 25.86 2.87
C PHE A 274 -0.76 26.56 2.16
N GLY A 275 -0.49 26.17 0.92
CA GLY A 275 0.65 26.63 0.13
C GLY A 275 1.96 25.85 0.33
N GLN A 276 2.05 24.96 1.33
CA GLN A 276 3.18 24.04 1.46
C GLN A 276 2.99 22.77 0.64
N LEU A 277 4.10 22.16 0.20
CA LEU A 277 4.10 21.00 -0.68
C LEU A 277 4.77 19.79 -0.02
N ALA A 278 4.22 18.60 -0.29
CA ALA A 278 4.73 17.36 0.24
C ALA A 278 6.11 16.99 -0.35
N SER A 279 6.96 16.33 0.46
CA SER A 279 8.27 15.84 0.03
C SER A 279 8.48 14.41 0.48
N THR A 280 8.96 13.54 -0.42
CA THR A 280 9.30 12.15 -0.10
C THR A 280 10.44 12.04 0.91
N ARG A 281 11.29 13.06 1.02
CA ARG A 281 12.39 13.07 1.98
C ARG A 281 11.89 13.14 3.43
N SER A 282 10.75 13.79 3.65
CA SER A 282 10.20 14.03 4.99
C SER A 282 9.45 12.83 5.57
N ILE A 283 9.28 11.75 4.80
CA ILE A 283 8.46 10.59 5.21
C ILE A 283 9.21 9.25 5.11
N ALA A 284 10.45 9.25 4.64
CA ALA A 284 11.17 8.02 4.28
C ALA A 284 11.30 7.07 5.47
N GLY A 285 10.99 5.79 5.26
CA GLY A 285 11.00 4.75 6.29
C GLY A 285 9.85 4.79 7.30
N SER A 286 9.00 5.82 7.28
CA SER A 286 7.90 6.03 8.23
C SER A 286 6.53 5.62 7.66
N ASN A 287 5.53 5.51 8.53
CA ASN A 287 4.14 5.24 8.11
C ASN A 287 3.34 6.52 7.81
N PHE A 288 3.97 7.70 7.83
CA PHE A 288 3.29 8.98 7.59
C PHE A 288 3.07 9.26 6.11
N VAL A 289 2.01 10.02 5.84
CA VAL A 289 1.68 10.66 4.57
C VAL A 289 1.62 12.16 4.82
N HIS A 290 2.27 12.94 3.96
CA HIS A 290 2.07 14.39 3.95
C HIS A 290 1.24 14.78 2.74
N LEU A 291 0.23 15.63 2.94
CA LEU A 291 -0.60 16.20 1.89
C LEU A 291 -0.46 17.71 1.88
N GLY A 292 -0.12 18.30 0.73
CA GLY A 292 -0.06 19.76 0.54
C GLY A 292 -1.05 20.22 -0.50
N VAL A 293 -1.61 21.42 -0.34
CA VAL A 293 -2.55 22.03 -1.30
C VAL A 293 -2.05 23.41 -1.67
N ILE A 294 -2.08 23.73 -2.97
CA ILE A 294 -1.79 25.07 -3.49
C ILE A 294 -2.75 25.40 -4.64
N GLY A 295 -3.08 26.68 -4.80
CA GLY A 295 -3.80 27.16 -5.98
C GLY A 295 -2.95 27.09 -7.25
N ASP A 296 -3.59 26.83 -8.39
CA ASP A 296 -2.94 26.94 -9.70
C ASP A 296 -2.89 28.41 -10.16
N ARG A 297 -2.03 28.72 -11.13
CA ARG A 297 -2.02 30.03 -11.80
C ARG A 297 -3.34 30.33 -12.53
N LEU A 298 -4.04 29.28 -12.95
CA LEU A 298 -5.35 29.36 -13.60
C LEU A 298 -6.46 29.35 -12.54
N PRO A 299 -7.41 30.30 -12.60
CA PRO A 299 -8.53 30.34 -11.67
C PRO A 299 -9.34 29.03 -11.63
N GLY A 300 -9.84 28.67 -10.44
CA GLY A 300 -10.69 27.49 -10.23
C GLY A 300 -9.96 26.16 -10.40
N ARG A 301 -8.63 26.15 -10.23
CA ARG A 301 -7.79 24.95 -10.25
C ARG A 301 -6.90 24.92 -9.02
N ALA A 302 -6.63 23.72 -8.53
CA ALA A 302 -5.73 23.46 -7.43
C ALA A 302 -4.80 22.29 -7.74
N VAL A 303 -3.67 22.26 -7.05
CA VAL A 303 -2.74 21.15 -7.04
C VAL A 303 -2.69 20.57 -5.64
N VAL A 304 -2.94 19.27 -5.52
CA VAL A 304 -2.74 18.49 -4.30
C VAL A 304 -1.47 17.67 -4.47
N THR A 305 -0.54 17.79 -3.54
CA THR A 305 0.69 16.97 -3.50
C THR A 305 0.59 15.95 -2.38
N VAL A 306 0.96 14.71 -2.63
CA VAL A 306 0.94 13.63 -1.62
C VAL A 306 2.30 12.93 -1.61
N ALA A 307 2.91 12.83 -0.43
CA ALA A 307 4.13 12.05 -0.23
C ALA A 307 3.92 10.93 0.78
N LEU A 308 4.34 9.71 0.44
CA LEU A 308 4.35 8.55 1.34
C LEU A 308 5.53 7.62 1.03
N ASP A 309 5.94 6.78 1.98
CA ASP A 309 6.94 5.73 1.71
C ASP A 309 6.23 4.53 1.08
N ASN A 310 6.63 4.17 -0.14
CA ASN A 310 5.94 3.14 -0.93
C ASN A 310 6.07 1.72 -0.35
N LEU A 311 7.07 1.46 0.51
CA LEU A 311 7.24 0.17 1.18
C LEU A 311 6.63 0.17 2.57
N THR A 312 6.58 1.32 3.25
CA THR A 312 5.90 1.47 4.55
C THR A 312 4.42 1.78 4.34
N LYS A 313 3.96 3.04 4.40
CA LYS A 313 2.54 3.39 4.30
C LYS A 313 1.88 2.97 2.99
N GLY A 314 2.65 2.88 1.92
CA GLY A 314 2.17 2.37 0.63
C GLY A 314 2.08 0.85 0.54
N SER A 315 2.56 0.10 1.54
CA SER A 315 2.52 -1.36 1.55
C SER A 315 2.58 -1.96 2.96
N SER A 316 3.76 -2.26 3.50
CA SER A 316 3.95 -3.10 4.68
C SER A 316 3.58 -2.41 6.00
N GLY A 317 3.80 -1.10 6.08
CA GLY A 317 3.37 -0.29 7.23
C GLY A 317 1.85 -0.23 7.33
N GLN A 318 1.16 -0.02 6.20
CA GLN A 318 -0.31 -0.11 6.15
C GLN A 318 -0.81 -1.53 6.42
N ALA A 319 -0.10 -2.57 5.94
CA ALA A 319 -0.44 -3.95 6.27
C ALA A 319 -0.40 -4.19 7.79
N ILE A 320 0.62 -3.68 8.49
CA ILE A 320 0.71 -3.76 9.96
C ILE A 320 -0.36 -2.92 10.63
N GLN A 321 -0.68 -1.73 10.10
CA GLN A 321 -1.76 -0.88 10.61
C GLN A 321 -3.11 -1.62 10.56
N ASN A 322 -3.39 -2.32 9.45
CA ASN A 322 -4.56 -3.17 9.30
C ASN A 322 -4.51 -4.39 10.24
N ALA A 323 -3.36 -5.05 10.35
CA ALA A 323 -3.17 -6.18 11.26
C ALA A 323 -3.39 -5.79 12.73
N ASN A 324 -2.94 -4.61 13.16
CA ASN A 324 -3.21 -4.10 14.50
C ASN A 324 -4.71 -4.07 14.78
N LEU A 325 -5.51 -3.52 13.86
CA LEU A 325 -6.96 -3.49 14.01
C LEU A 325 -7.58 -4.90 14.04
N MET A 326 -7.18 -5.78 13.12
CA MET A 326 -7.68 -7.17 13.05
C MET A 326 -7.33 -7.99 14.31
N LEU A 327 -6.25 -7.64 14.99
CA LEU A 327 -5.78 -8.29 16.22
C LEU A 327 -6.25 -7.56 17.50
N GLY A 328 -7.04 -6.49 17.37
CA GLY A 328 -7.52 -5.71 18.51
C GLY A 328 -6.43 -4.91 19.25
N LEU A 329 -5.32 -4.64 18.58
CA LEU A 329 -4.20 -3.83 19.07
C LEU A 329 -4.40 -2.34 18.73
N PRO A 330 -3.74 -1.41 19.44
CA PRO A 330 -3.71 0.00 19.06
C PRO A 330 -3.21 0.16 17.62
N GLU A 331 -3.94 0.94 16.81
CA GLU A 331 -3.69 1.11 15.37
C GLU A 331 -2.24 1.53 15.05
N THR A 332 -1.65 2.36 15.91
CA THR A 332 -0.31 2.96 15.73
C THR A 332 0.83 2.09 16.26
N LEU A 333 0.54 0.95 16.88
CA LEU A 333 1.54 0.12 17.56
C LEU A 333 2.63 -0.34 16.58
N GLY A 334 3.90 -0.13 16.95
CA GLY A 334 5.07 -0.44 16.12
C GLY A 334 5.26 0.44 14.87
N LEU A 335 4.43 1.46 14.65
CA LEU A 335 4.43 2.28 13.42
C LEU A 335 4.83 3.75 13.62
N MET A 336 5.19 4.13 14.85
CA MET A 336 5.57 5.51 15.21
C MET A 336 7.06 5.83 14.94
N LEU A 337 7.73 5.06 14.08
CA LEU A 337 9.11 5.35 13.71
C LEU A 337 9.19 6.71 13.02
N ALA A 338 10.06 7.59 13.53
CA ALA A 338 10.34 8.86 12.89
C ALA A 338 10.89 8.66 11.47
N PRO A 339 10.55 9.54 10.50
CA PRO A 339 11.17 9.53 9.19
C PRO A 339 12.70 9.56 9.27
N VAL A 340 13.35 8.76 8.43
CA VAL A 340 14.81 8.71 8.30
C VAL A 340 15.24 9.68 7.20
N PHE A 341 15.95 10.74 7.59
CA PHE A 341 16.40 11.82 6.72
C PHE A 341 17.85 12.19 7.10
N PRO A 342 18.74 12.60 6.17
CA PRO A 342 18.52 12.86 4.73
C PRO A 342 18.56 11.67 3.78
#